data_AF-A0A6J6GJV6-F1
#
_entry.id   AF-A0A6J6GJV6-F1
#
_cell.length_a   1.000
_cell.length_b   1.000
_cell.length_c   1.000
_cell.angle_alpha   90.00
_cell.angle_beta   90.00
_cell.angle_gamma   90.00
#
_symmetry.space_group_name_H-M   'P 1'
#
loop_
_entity.id
_entity.type
_entity.pdbx_description
1 polymer ?
#
loop_
_entity_poly.entity_id
_entity_poly.type
_entity_poly.pdbx_seq_one_letter_code
_entity_poly.pdbx_strand_id
1 'polypeptide(L)'
;MLREITQIEKLSLIKQHEKYVGLLATLGKTVRVELTNGSVITGQAQDIDIEGRLVVVGADDNSVRHVIDTGDVVHLRNADHG
;
A
#
# COMPACT_ATOMS: atom_id res chain seq x y z
N MET A 1 -7.18 -17.96 15.00
CA MET A 1 -8.11 -17.91 13.86
C MET A 1 -9.51 -17.39 14.23
N LEU A 2 -10.49 -18.17 14.71
CA LEU A 2 -11.84 -17.63 14.96
C LEU A 2 -11.89 -16.51 16.03
N ARG A 3 -11.12 -16.62 17.12
CA ARG A 3 -11.09 -15.61 18.19
C ARG A 3 -10.55 -14.25 17.73
N GLU A 4 -9.68 -14.22 16.72
CA GLU A 4 -9.05 -12.99 16.24
C GLU A 4 -10.00 -12.20 15.33
N ILE A 5 -10.78 -12.90 14.50
CA ILE A 5 -11.83 -12.29 13.67
C ILE A 5 -12.84 -11.56 14.56
N THR A 6 -13.32 -12.23 15.63
CA THR A 6 -14.27 -11.64 16.60
C THR A 6 -13.72 -10.42 17.34
N GLN A 7 -12.40 -10.26 17.46
CA GLN A 7 -11.79 -9.08 18.06
C GLN A 7 -11.70 -7.91 17.08
N ILE A 8 -11.44 -8.17 15.80
CA ILE A 8 -11.39 -7.13 14.75
C ILE A 8 -12.78 -6.53 14.55
N GLU A 9 -13.83 -7.36 14.52
CA GLU A 9 -15.23 -6.90 14.35
C GLU A 9 -15.69 -5.89 15.42
N LYS A 10 -15.09 -5.93 16.62
CA LYS A 10 -15.42 -5.02 17.72
C LYS A 10 -14.71 -3.67 17.64
N LEU A 11 -13.73 -3.53 16.76
CA LEU A 11 -13.02 -2.27 16.55
C LEU A 11 -13.84 -1.33 15.65
N SER A 12 -13.67 -0.02 15.84
CA SER A 12 -14.14 0.95 14.86
C SER A 12 -13.38 0.78 13.54
N LEU A 13 -13.99 1.20 12.42
CA LEU A 13 -13.37 1.18 11.09
C LEU A 13 -11.96 1.77 11.08
N ILE A 14 -11.75 2.92 11.76
CA ILE A 14 -10.44 3.57 11.86
C ILE A 14 -9.42 2.66 12.56
N LYS A 15 -9.79 1.99 13.66
CA LYS A 15 -8.88 1.09 14.38
C LYS A 15 -8.63 -0.22 13.63
N GLN A 16 -9.60 -0.71 12.88
CA GLN A 16 -9.41 -1.86 11.98
C GLN A 16 -8.40 -1.50 10.88
N HIS A 17 -8.56 -0.31 10.31
CA HIS A 17 -7.68 0.24 9.29
C HIS A 17 -6.25 0.42 9.80
N GLU A 18 -6.03 1.09 10.93
CA GLU A 18 -4.70 1.24 11.56
C GLU A 18 -4.01 -0.10 11.79
N LYS A 19 -4.76 -1.09 12.30
CA LYS A 19 -4.24 -2.44 12.53
C LYS A 19 -3.87 -3.14 11.23
N TYR A 20 -4.69 -3.01 10.19
CA TYR A 20 -4.41 -3.57 8.87
C TYR A 20 -3.16 -2.93 8.25
N VAL A 21 -3.11 -1.59 8.20
CA VAL A 21 -1.98 -0.80 7.69
C VAL A 21 -0.67 -1.19 8.39
N GLY A 22 -0.69 -1.32 9.73
CA GLY A 22 0.50 -1.70 10.50
C GLY A 22 1.04 -3.11 10.23
N LEU A 23 0.30 -3.98 9.53
CA LEU A 23 0.72 -5.33 9.17
C LEU A 23 1.22 -5.45 7.72
N LEU A 24 1.11 -4.39 6.91
CA LEU A 24 1.42 -4.47 5.49
C LEU A 24 2.92 -4.41 5.22
N ALA A 25 3.47 -5.52 4.72
CA ALA A 25 4.86 -5.59 4.28
C ALA A 25 5.17 -4.70 3.05
N THR A 26 4.15 -4.27 2.32
CA THR A 26 4.27 -3.39 1.14
C THR A 26 4.63 -1.96 1.54
N LEU A 27 4.15 -1.47 2.67
CA LEU A 27 4.37 -0.08 3.05
C LEU A 27 5.84 0.19 3.38
N GLY A 28 6.32 1.37 2.96
CA GLY A 28 7.71 1.79 3.02
C GLY A 28 8.60 1.22 1.91
N LYS A 29 8.13 0.25 1.11
CA LYS A 29 8.89 -0.34 0.01
C LYS A 29 8.77 0.48 -1.28
N THR A 30 9.82 0.42 -2.09
CA THR A 30 9.75 0.82 -3.50
C THR A 30 8.96 -0.23 -4.26
N VAL A 31 7.94 0.20 -4.98
CA VAL A 31 7.01 -0.66 -5.71
C VAL A 31 6.89 -0.23 -7.16
N ARG A 32 6.64 -1.22 -8.02
CA ARG A 32 6.09 -1.02 -9.36
C ARG A 32 4.65 -1.49 -9.34
N VAL A 33 3.72 -0.64 -9.77
CA VAL A 33 2.30 -0.94 -9.87
C VAL A 33 1.88 -0.93 -11.32
N GLU A 34 1.36 -2.04 -11.79
CA GLU A 34 0.82 -2.20 -13.14
C GLU A 34 -0.70 -2.01 -13.08
N LEU A 35 -1.19 -0.97 -13.77
CA LEU A 35 -2.61 -0.61 -13.79
C LEU A 35 -3.34 -1.36 -14.91
N THR A 36 -4.65 -1.52 -14.74
CA THR A 36 -5.52 -2.24 -15.68
C THR A 36 -5.59 -1.62 -17.08
N ASN A 37 -5.28 -0.32 -17.20
CA ASN A 37 -5.18 0.39 -18.48
C ASN A 37 -3.81 0.23 -19.16
N GLY A 38 -2.92 -0.61 -18.62
CA GLY A 38 -1.57 -0.86 -19.15
C GLY A 38 -0.52 0.18 -18.74
N SER A 39 -0.89 1.20 -17.95
CA SER A 39 0.08 2.16 -17.42
C SER A 39 0.82 1.60 -16.20
N VAL A 40 2.01 2.14 -15.94
CA VAL A 40 2.88 1.69 -14.85
C VAL A 40 3.25 2.87 -13.97
N ILE A 41 3.13 2.69 -12.66
CA ILE A 41 3.56 3.66 -11.65
C ILE A 41 4.70 3.05 -10.86
N THR A 42 5.80 3.79 -10.67
CA THR A 42 6.89 3.38 -9.80
C THR A 42 7.08 4.43 -8.71
N GLY A 43 7.28 3.99 -7.48
CA GLY A 43 7.39 4.90 -6.34
C GLY A 43 7.45 4.20 -4.99
N GLN A 44 7.37 4.96 -3.91
CA GLN A 44 7.30 4.42 -2.55
C GLN A 44 5.84 4.21 -2.14
N ALA A 45 5.48 2.99 -1.74
CA ALA A 45 4.19 2.71 -1.13
C ALA A 45 4.15 3.34 0.27
N GLN A 46 3.39 4.43 0.42
CA GLN A 46 3.41 5.23 1.65
C GLN A 46 2.25 4.90 2.59
N ASP A 47 1.09 4.56 2.03
CA ASP A 47 -0.11 4.33 2.82
C ASP A 47 -1.14 3.46 2.08
N ILE A 48 -2.14 2.99 2.82
CA ILE A 48 -3.43 2.58 2.26
C ILE A 48 -4.44 3.57 2.82
N ASP A 49 -5.33 4.12 2.00
CA ASP A 49 -6.37 5.01 2.53
C ASP A 49 -7.54 4.24 3.17
N ILE A 50 -8.48 4.96 3.79
CA ILE A 50 -9.63 4.35 4.47
C ILE A 50 -10.55 3.55 3.54
N GLU A 51 -10.48 3.81 2.23
CA GLU A 51 -11.23 3.09 1.20
C GLU A 51 -10.48 1.84 0.73
N GLY A 52 -9.26 1.59 1.22
CA GLY A 52 -8.44 0.44 0.88
C GLY A 52 -7.52 0.64 -0.31
N ARG A 53 -7.37 1.89 -0.81
CA ARG A 53 -6.57 2.18 -2.00
C ARG A 53 -5.11 2.44 -1.66
N LEU A 54 -4.21 1.93 -2.50
CA LEU A 54 -2.77 2.10 -2.32
C LEU A 54 -2.33 3.51 -2.68
N VAL A 55 -1.61 4.13 -1.76
CA VAL A 55 -0.98 5.44 -1.95
C VAL A 55 0.48 5.24 -2.29
N VAL A 56 0.87 5.67 -3.49
CA VAL A 56 2.26 5.64 -3.96
C VAL A 56 2.76 7.05 -4.19
N VAL A 57 3.88 7.39 -3.56
CA VAL A 57 4.62 8.63 -3.85
C VAL A 57 5.60 8.36 -4.99
N GLY A 58 5.53 9.15 -6.06
CA GLY A 58 6.31 8.94 -7.29
C GLY A 58 7.81 8.85 -7.03
N ALA A 59 8.49 7.95 -7.75
CA ALA A 59 9.94 7.80 -7.65
C ALA A 59 10.71 9.02 -8.21
N ASP A 60 10.18 9.64 -9.26
CA ASP A 60 10.81 10.78 -9.94
C ASP A 60 10.46 12.14 -9.30
N ASP A 61 9.30 12.22 -8.62
CA ASP A 61 8.85 13.41 -7.90
C ASP A 61 8.07 13.00 -6.64
N ASN A 62 8.70 13.23 -5.48
CA ASN A 62 8.12 12.94 -4.17
C ASN A 62 6.90 13.82 -3.82
N SER A 63 6.60 14.84 -4.62
CA SER A 63 5.42 15.69 -4.48
C SER A 63 4.19 15.07 -5.14
N VAL A 64 4.40 14.10 -6.05
CA VAL A 64 3.31 13.44 -6.77
C VAL A 64 2.83 12.24 -5.97
N ARG A 65 1.54 12.29 -5.60
CA ARG A 65 0.84 11.22 -4.89
C ARG A 65 -0.15 10.54 -5.84
N HIS A 66 0.03 9.25 -6.06
CA HIS A 66 -0.89 8.40 -6.79
C HIS A 66 -1.77 7.62 -5.82
N VAL A 67 -3.08 7.66 -6.02
CA VAL A 67 -4.06 6.86 -5.27
C VAL A 67 -4.60 5.80 -6.22
N ILE A 68 -4.31 4.53 -5.93
CA ILE A 68 -4.51 3.40 -6.83
C ILE A 68 -5.55 2.46 -6.24
N ASP A 69 -6.66 2.30 -6.95
CA ASP A 69 -7.77 1.43 -6.54
C ASP A 69 -7.52 -0.03 -6.92
N THR A 70 -7.00 -0.30 -8.13
CA THR A 70 -6.72 -1.65 -8.61
C THR A 70 -5.48 -1.69 -9.47
N GLY A 71 -4.59 -2.64 -9.19
CA GLY A 71 -3.38 -2.91 -9.96
C GLY A 71 -2.53 -4.00 -9.31
N ASP A 72 -1.63 -4.58 -10.10
CA ASP A 72 -0.68 -5.58 -9.62
C ASP A 72 0.55 -4.88 -9.01
N VAL A 73 0.93 -5.25 -7.79
CA VAL A 73 2.01 -4.60 -7.04
C VAL A 73 3.21 -5.53 -6.92
N VAL A 74 4.36 -5.08 -7.42
CA VAL A 74 5.64 -5.79 -7.31
C VAL A 74 6.59 -4.99 -6.42
N HIS A 75 7.14 -5.62 -5.38
CA HIS A 75 8.20 -5.02 -4.58
C HIS A 75 9.50 -5.01 -5.37
N LEU A 76 10.07 -3.82 -5.57
CA LEU A 76 11.36 -3.68 -6.20
C LEU A 76 12.46 -3.86 -5.15
N ARG A 77 13.51 -4.59 -5.53
CA ARG A 77 14.72 -4.66 -4.71
C ARG A 77 15.44 -3.32 -4.80
N ASN A 78 15.84 -2.75 -3.67
CA ASN A 78 16.73 -1.59 -3.68
C ASN A 78 18.00 -1.95 -4.47
N ALA A 79 18.27 -1.17 -5.52
CA ALA A 79 19.49 -1.31 -6.32
C ALA A 79 20.75 -0.99 -5.50
N ASP A 80 20.59 -0.31 -4.35
CA ASP A 80 21.65 0.08 -3.42
C ASP A 80 22.16 -1.09 -2.55
N HIS A 81 22.44 -2.23 -3.17
CA HIS A 81 23.40 -3.17 -2.60
C HIS A 81 24.81 -2.69 -3.01
N GLY A 82 25.31 -1.67 -2.30
CA GLY A 82 26.64 -1.08 -2.49
C GLY A 82 26.89 0.04 -1.50
#